data_AF-A0A7T5E3U0-F1
#
_entry.id   AF-A0A7T5E3U0-F1
#
_cell.length_a   1.000
_cell.length_b   1.000
_cell.length_c   1.000
_cell.angle_alpha   90.00
_cell.angle_beta   90.00
_cell.angle_gamma   90.00
#
_symmetry.space_group_name_H-M   'P 1'
#
loop_
_entity.id
_entity.type
_entity.pdbx_description
1 polymer ?
#
loop_
_entity_poly.entity_id
_entity_poly.type
_entity_poly.pdbx_seq_one_letter_code
_entity_poly.pdbx_strand_id
1 'polypeptide(L)'
;MLGALAALVLTGCGSSKVAQCNNLASVVNQTQTFMPEFETDIQAFSEQAAQVRNLDDIKAAASQYTAAVDKVVTNLDTLVSDLEAISLRDETLEAFRADYIGVVQGFSSALEEASRAMDMVVTVASEDDLPATIEASQQQTVDAVAAIETLSQTEATLIAEVNAYCGATQAPDAPPAQQ
;
A
#
# COMPACT_ATOMS: atom_id res chain seq x y z
N MET A 1 -36.97 -56.38 -1.39
CA MET A 1 -35.95 -55.65 -0.62
C MET A 1 -35.64 -54.37 -1.39
N LEU A 2 -36.24 -53.25 -0.97
CA LEU A 2 -35.87 -51.91 -1.44
C LEU A 2 -34.69 -51.43 -0.60
N GLY A 3 -33.61 -51.01 -1.24
CA GLY A 3 -32.43 -50.48 -0.56
C GLY A 3 -31.54 -49.73 -1.54
N ALA A 4 -32.04 -48.60 -2.07
CA ALA A 4 -31.21 -47.64 -2.78
C ALA A 4 -30.91 -46.48 -1.83
N LEU A 5 -29.76 -46.56 -1.16
CA LEU A 5 -29.13 -45.45 -0.45
C LEU A 5 -28.71 -44.41 -1.48
N ALA A 6 -29.52 -43.38 -1.68
CA ALA A 6 -29.13 -42.19 -2.43
C ALA A 6 -28.09 -41.43 -1.60
N ALA A 7 -26.83 -41.48 -2.03
CA ALA A 7 -25.78 -40.61 -1.54
C ALA A 7 -26.10 -39.16 -1.98
N LEU A 8 -26.70 -38.39 -1.09
CA LEU A 8 -26.73 -36.93 -1.18
C LEU A 8 -25.30 -36.43 -1.05
N VAL A 9 -24.63 -36.22 -2.18
CA VAL A 9 -23.45 -35.35 -2.24
C VAL A 9 -23.97 -33.95 -1.99
N LEU A 10 -23.97 -33.55 -0.71
CA LEU A 10 -24.12 -32.16 -0.31
C LEU A 10 -22.89 -31.41 -0.85
N THR A 11 -22.92 -31.00 -2.12
CA THR A 11 -22.07 -29.91 -2.61
C THR A 11 -22.50 -28.69 -1.82
N GLY A 12 -21.85 -28.50 -0.67
CA GLY A 12 -22.22 -27.51 0.32
C GLY A 12 -22.30 -26.12 -0.29
N CYS A 13 -23.31 -25.36 0.14
CA CYS A 13 -23.47 -23.93 -0.11
C CYS A 13 -22.32 -23.11 0.52
N GLY A 14 -21.10 -23.31 0.04
CA GLY A 14 -19.98 -22.40 0.28
C GLY A 14 -19.89 -21.37 -0.83
N SER A 15 -19.43 -20.17 -0.49
CA SER A 15 -19.05 -19.17 -1.50
C SER A 15 -18.09 -19.83 -2.48
N SER A 16 -18.41 -19.74 -3.77
CA SER A 16 -17.55 -20.32 -4.81
C SER A 16 -16.17 -19.66 -4.78
N LYS A 17 -15.14 -20.35 -5.27
CA LYS A 17 -13.80 -19.78 -5.44
C LYS A 17 -13.84 -18.42 -6.15
N VAL A 18 -14.66 -18.31 -7.20
CA VAL A 18 -14.86 -17.06 -7.94
C VAL A 18 -15.42 -15.95 -7.06
N ALA A 19 -16.41 -16.24 -6.21
CA ALA A 19 -16.96 -15.25 -5.29
C ALA A 19 -15.93 -14.78 -4.25
N GLN A 20 -15.09 -15.69 -3.75
CA GLN A 20 -14.02 -15.36 -2.80
C GLN A 20 -12.91 -14.52 -3.47
N CYS A 21 -12.50 -14.88 -4.69
CA CYS A 21 -11.57 -14.10 -5.51
C CYS A 21 -12.07 -12.67 -5.77
N ASN A 22 -13.35 -12.53 -6.14
CA ASN A 22 -13.94 -11.21 -6.36
C ASN A 22 -13.99 -10.36 -5.08
N ASN A 23 -14.20 -11.00 -3.92
CA ASN A 23 -14.22 -10.30 -2.64
C ASN A 23 -12.82 -9.77 -2.29
N LEU A 24 -11.78 -10.61 -2.41
CA LEU A 24 -10.40 -10.19 -2.20
C LEU A 24 -10.00 -9.07 -3.15
N ALA A 25 -10.27 -9.22 -4.44
CA ALA A 25 -9.96 -8.21 -5.45
C ALA A 25 -10.69 -6.88 -5.20
N SER A 26 -11.95 -6.92 -4.73
CA SER A 26 -12.70 -5.70 -4.42
C SER A 26 -12.05 -4.88 -3.31
N VAL A 27 -11.50 -5.53 -2.29
CA VAL A 27 -10.83 -4.83 -1.19
C VAL A 27 -9.45 -4.32 -1.62
N VAL A 28 -8.67 -5.14 -2.31
CA VAL A 28 -7.36 -4.72 -2.87
C VAL A 28 -7.50 -3.52 -3.80
N ASN A 29 -8.56 -3.46 -4.61
CA ASN A 29 -8.82 -2.34 -5.52
C ASN A 29 -9.17 -1.02 -4.82
N GLN A 30 -9.38 -1.01 -3.50
CA GLN A 30 -9.59 0.25 -2.76
C GLN A 30 -8.37 1.19 -2.85
N THR A 31 -7.16 0.65 -3.08
CA THR A 31 -5.94 1.43 -3.32
C THR A 31 -6.08 2.45 -4.45
N GLN A 32 -6.88 2.15 -5.47
CA GLN A 32 -7.17 3.06 -6.59
C GLN A 32 -7.90 4.34 -6.17
N THR A 33 -8.49 4.34 -4.97
CA THR A 33 -9.24 5.50 -4.45
C THR A 33 -8.31 6.51 -3.80
N PHE A 34 -7.31 6.07 -3.04
CA PHE A 34 -6.47 6.97 -2.24
C PHE A 34 -5.11 7.27 -2.86
N MET A 35 -4.58 6.42 -3.75
CA MET A 35 -3.30 6.68 -4.42
C MET A 35 -3.28 7.98 -5.25
N PRO A 36 -4.33 8.31 -6.04
CA PRO A 36 -4.35 9.57 -6.79
C PRO A 36 -4.36 10.81 -5.89
N GLU A 37 -5.00 10.69 -4.72
CA GLU A 37 -5.02 11.76 -3.73
C GLU A 37 -3.63 11.97 -3.13
N PHE A 38 -2.93 10.88 -2.79
CA PHE A 38 -1.55 10.97 -2.33
C PHE A 38 -0.61 11.56 -3.38
N GLU A 39 -0.72 11.16 -4.64
CA GLU A 39 0.06 11.72 -5.75
C GLU A 39 -0.15 13.24 -5.85
N THR A 40 -1.40 13.69 -5.69
CA THR A 40 -1.74 15.12 -5.65
C THR A 40 -1.08 15.83 -4.48
N ASP A 41 -1.13 15.25 -3.28
CA ASP A 41 -0.54 15.82 -2.07
C ASP A 41 1.00 15.91 -2.18
N ILE A 42 1.65 14.89 -2.75
CA ILE A 42 3.10 14.86 -3.01
C ILE A 42 3.50 15.87 -4.10
N GLN A 43 2.69 16.02 -5.15
CA GLN A 43 2.93 17.05 -6.16
C GLN A 43 2.87 18.46 -5.53
N ALA A 44 1.87 18.72 -4.69
CA ALA A 44 1.75 20.00 -3.99
C ALA A 44 2.95 20.25 -3.06
N PHE A 45 3.45 19.21 -2.38
CA PHE A 45 4.69 19.29 -1.62
C PHE A 45 5.88 19.67 -2.52
N SER A 46 6.06 18.98 -3.66
CA SER A 46 7.16 19.26 -4.59
C SER A 46 7.14 20.70 -5.11
N GLU A 47 5.96 21.24 -5.40
CA GLU A 47 5.80 22.62 -5.86
C GLU A 47 6.18 23.65 -4.79
N GLN A 48 5.87 23.36 -3.52
CA GLN A 48 6.26 24.21 -2.39
C GLN A 48 7.74 24.10 -2.06
N ALA A 49 8.29 22.88 -2.07
CA ALA A 49 9.71 22.63 -1.85
C ALA A 49 10.59 23.40 -2.86
N ALA A 50 10.13 23.55 -4.11
CA ALA A 50 10.81 24.34 -5.14
C ALA A 50 10.83 25.85 -4.88
N GLN A 51 9.97 26.35 -3.98
CA GLN A 51 9.79 27.78 -3.68
C GLN A 51 10.42 28.20 -2.35
N VAL A 52 11.05 27.27 -1.63
CA VAL A 52 11.68 27.48 -0.33
C VAL A 52 12.76 28.55 -0.39
N ARG A 53 12.76 29.48 0.57
CA ARG A 53 13.76 30.55 0.68
C ARG A 53 14.46 30.61 2.03
N ASN A 54 13.82 30.10 3.07
CA ASN A 54 14.28 30.18 4.45
C ASN A 54 13.86 28.92 5.21
N LEU A 55 14.34 28.82 6.45
CA LEU A 55 14.05 27.66 7.30
C LEU A 55 12.55 27.45 7.56
N ASP A 56 11.76 28.50 7.76
CA ASP A 56 10.33 28.36 8.00
C ASP A 56 9.61 27.74 6.78
N ASP A 57 10.00 28.13 5.56
CA ASP A 57 9.49 27.52 4.33
C ASP A 57 9.85 26.03 4.25
N ILE A 58 11.07 25.64 4.63
CA ILE A 58 11.51 24.23 4.67
C ILE A 58 10.62 23.44 5.64
N LYS A 59 10.43 23.96 6.85
CA LYS A 59 9.65 23.32 7.91
C LYS A 59 8.18 23.20 7.52
N ALA A 60 7.63 24.20 6.84
CA ALA A 60 6.28 24.16 6.29
C ALA A 60 6.13 23.06 5.22
N ALA A 61 7.06 22.99 4.26
CA ALA A 61 7.04 21.95 3.23
C ALA A 61 7.17 20.55 3.85
N ALA A 62 8.12 20.36 4.77
CA ALA A 62 8.29 19.09 5.48
C ALA A 62 7.03 18.71 6.28
N SER A 63 6.36 19.68 6.93
CA SER A 63 5.12 19.42 7.67
C SER A 63 3.96 19.03 6.75
N GLN A 64 3.90 19.58 5.53
CA GLN A 64 2.91 19.16 4.55
C GLN A 64 3.17 17.73 4.07
N TYR A 65 4.44 17.38 3.85
CA TYR A 65 4.82 16.02 3.48
C TYR A 65 4.41 15.02 4.57
N THR A 66 4.74 15.28 5.84
CA THR A 66 4.37 14.37 6.94
C THR A 66 2.86 14.19 7.05
N ALA A 67 2.09 15.27 6.92
CA ALA A 67 0.61 15.19 6.91
C ALA A 67 0.05 14.36 5.75
N ALA A 68 0.64 14.48 4.55
CA ALA A 68 0.24 13.68 3.38
C ALA A 68 0.55 12.19 3.60
N VAL A 69 1.72 11.90 4.17
CA VAL A 69 2.12 10.52 4.49
C VAL A 69 1.24 9.90 5.57
N ASP A 70 0.96 10.62 6.66
CA ASP A 70 0.10 10.15 7.76
C ASP A 70 -1.30 9.75 7.26
N LYS A 71 -1.83 10.51 6.28
CA LYS A 71 -3.10 10.20 5.64
C LYS A 71 -3.04 8.89 4.85
N VAL A 72 -1.97 8.64 4.10
CA VAL A 72 -1.80 7.37 3.39
C VAL A 72 -1.62 6.21 4.35
N VAL A 73 -0.79 6.36 5.38
CA VAL A 73 -0.62 5.36 6.44
C VAL A 73 -1.97 4.98 7.04
N THR A 74 -2.81 5.98 7.37
CA THR A 74 -4.18 5.73 7.86
C THR A 74 -5.05 4.95 6.86
N ASN A 75 -4.94 5.26 5.57
CA ASN A 75 -5.66 4.54 4.51
C ASN A 75 -5.14 3.10 4.35
N LEU A 76 -3.83 2.87 4.47
CA LEU A 76 -3.22 1.53 4.43
C LEU A 76 -3.65 0.70 5.64
N ASP A 77 -3.71 1.29 6.84
CA ASP A 77 -4.20 0.61 8.06
C ASP A 77 -5.69 0.24 7.94
N THR A 78 -6.47 1.10 7.31
CA THR A 78 -7.87 0.81 6.98
C THR A 78 -7.97 -0.35 6.00
N LEU A 79 -7.13 -0.37 4.96
CA LEU A 79 -7.06 -1.47 4.00
C LEU A 79 -6.66 -2.80 4.67
N VAL A 80 -5.70 -2.79 5.60
CA VAL A 80 -5.35 -3.97 6.40
C VAL A 80 -6.55 -4.47 7.19
N SER A 81 -7.25 -3.57 7.88
CA SER A 81 -8.44 -3.91 8.66
C SER A 81 -9.56 -4.51 7.79
N ASP A 82 -9.78 -3.94 6.60
CA ASP A 82 -10.75 -4.42 5.64
C ASP A 82 -10.38 -5.80 5.09
N LEU A 83 -9.09 -6.05 4.80
CA LEU A 83 -8.59 -7.35 4.37
C LEU A 83 -8.82 -8.41 5.46
N GLU A 84 -8.45 -8.11 6.70
CA GLU A 84 -8.65 -9.01 7.85
C GLU A 84 -10.13 -9.38 8.06
N ALA A 85 -11.04 -8.44 7.78
CA ALA A 85 -12.48 -8.66 7.90
C ALA A 85 -13.06 -9.61 6.82
N ILE A 86 -12.35 -9.87 5.73
CA ILE A 86 -12.80 -10.79 4.68
C ILE A 86 -12.78 -12.23 5.20
N SER A 87 -13.94 -12.88 5.26
CA SER A 87 -13.98 -14.32 5.52
C SER A 87 -13.73 -15.10 4.22
N LEU A 88 -12.59 -15.77 4.17
CA LEU A 88 -12.22 -16.73 3.13
C LEU A 88 -12.35 -18.15 3.69
N ARG A 89 -12.53 -19.12 2.81
CA ARG A 89 -12.57 -20.57 3.15
C ARG A 89 -11.54 -21.36 2.36
N ASP A 90 -11.09 -20.79 1.25
CA ASP A 90 -10.00 -21.33 0.45
C ASP A 90 -8.68 -20.96 1.11
N GLU A 91 -7.95 -21.96 1.61
CA GLU A 91 -6.68 -21.78 2.33
C GLU A 91 -5.63 -21.04 1.48
N THR A 92 -5.68 -21.16 0.15
CA THR A 92 -4.76 -20.44 -0.74
C THR A 92 -5.11 -18.96 -0.77
N LEU A 93 -6.39 -18.61 -0.82
CA LEU A 93 -6.83 -17.21 -0.75
C LEU A 93 -6.56 -16.60 0.63
N GLU A 94 -6.68 -17.39 1.70
CA GLU A 94 -6.31 -16.95 3.05
C GLU A 94 -4.82 -16.60 3.15
N ALA A 95 -3.95 -17.42 2.55
CA ALA A 95 -2.52 -17.15 2.47
C ALA A 95 -2.23 -15.87 1.66
N PHE A 96 -2.81 -15.73 0.45
CA PHE A 96 -2.62 -14.52 -0.35
C PHE A 96 -3.09 -13.25 0.36
N ARG A 97 -4.21 -13.30 1.09
CA ARG A 97 -4.66 -12.18 1.90
C ARG A 97 -3.63 -11.85 2.99
N ALA A 98 -3.10 -12.86 3.68
CA ALA A 98 -2.09 -12.64 4.73
C ALA A 98 -0.80 -12.04 4.16
N ASP A 99 -0.34 -12.53 3.01
CA ASP A 99 0.83 -11.98 2.31
C ASP A 99 0.57 -10.53 1.88
N TYR A 100 -0.63 -10.23 1.37
CA TYR A 100 -1.00 -8.88 0.95
C TYR A 100 -1.08 -7.92 2.15
N ILE A 101 -1.62 -8.36 3.29
CA ILE A 101 -1.57 -7.60 4.56
C ILE A 101 -0.12 -7.30 4.93
N GLY A 102 0.78 -8.28 4.84
CA GLY A 102 2.20 -8.09 5.14
C GLY A 102 2.86 -7.03 4.23
N VAL A 103 2.53 -7.04 2.94
CA VAL A 103 2.99 -6.02 1.98
C VAL A 103 2.47 -4.64 2.34
N VAL A 104 1.17 -4.50 2.61
CA VAL A 104 0.53 -3.22 2.98
C VAL A 104 1.09 -2.66 4.29
N GLN A 105 1.29 -3.51 5.30
CA GLN A 105 1.94 -3.12 6.55
C GLN A 105 3.40 -2.70 6.35
N GLY A 106 4.10 -3.37 5.42
CA GLY A 106 5.45 -2.98 5.00
C GLY A 106 5.48 -1.58 4.39
N PHE A 107 4.53 -1.26 3.50
CA PHE A 107 4.42 0.09 2.93
C PHE A 107 4.13 1.12 4.00
N SER A 108 3.18 0.83 4.90
CA SER A 108 2.85 1.70 6.03
C SER A 108 4.09 2.02 6.87
N SER A 109 4.87 0.98 7.25
CA SER A 109 6.10 1.13 8.02
C SER A 109 7.17 1.96 7.31
N ALA A 110 7.40 1.71 6.01
CA ALA A 110 8.39 2.45 5.23
C ALA A 110 7.99 3.93 5.05
N LEU A 111 6.69 4.20 4.87
CA LEU A 111 6.16 5.55 4.82
C LEU A 111 6.30 6.27 6.16
N GLU A 112 6.02 5.60 7.29
CA GLU A 112 6.27 6.16 8.63
C GLU A 112 7.75 6.47 8.88
N GLU A 113 8.68 5.67 8.34
CA GLU A 113 10.12 5.97 8.37
C GLU A 113 10.44 7.23 7.58
N ALA A 114 9.90 7.38 6.37
CA ALA A 114 10.07 8.60 5.58
C ALA A 114 9.44 9.83 6.26
N SER A 115 8.27 9.68 6.89
CA SER A 115 7.61 10.73 7.67
C SER A 115 8.48 11.17 8.86
N ARG A 116 9.03 10.21 9.62
CA ARG A 116 9.98 10.49 10.71
C ARG A 116 11.23 11.21 10.24
N ALA A 117 11.76 10.86 9.07
CA ALA A 117 12.90 11.54 8.48
C ALA A 117 12.60 13.02 8.20
N MET A 118 11.38 13.33 7.74
CA MET A 118 10.95 14.72 7.50
C MET A 118 10.58 15.44 8.80
N ASP A 119 10.08 14.75 9.81
CA ASP A 119 9.82 15.33 11.13
C ASP A 119 11.10 15.85 11.80
N MET A 120 12.25 15.22 11.55
CA MET A 120 13.55 15.77 11.95
C MET A 120 13.77 17.18 11.38
N VAL A 121 13.39 17.40 10.12
CA VAL A 121 13.47 18.70 9.46
C VAL A 121 12.44 19.68 10.04
N VAL A 122 11.22 19.22 10.33
CA VAL A 122 10.16 20.02 10.99
C VAL A 122 10.59 20.47 12.40
N THR A 123 11.40 19.68 13.10
CA THR A 123 11.77 19.95 14.49
C THR A 123 13.13 20.61 14.65
N VAL A 124 13.87 20.84 13.55
CA VAL A 124 15.19 21.48 13.59
C VAL A 124 15.12 22.87 14.23
N ALA A 125 16.06 23.14 15.14
CA ALA A 125 16.04 24.32 15.99
C ALA A 125 16.60 25.57 15.28
N SER A 126 17.58 25.39 14.40
CA SER A 126 18.30 26.50 13.76
C SER A 126 18.78 26.15 12.35
N GLU A 127 19.14 27.17 11.58
CA GLU A 127 19.74 27.00 10.24
C GLU A 127 21.14 26.36 10.31
N ASP A 128 21.87 26.53 11.41
CA ASP A 128 23.20 25.93 11.60
C ASP A 128 23.11 24.39 11.73
N ASP A 129 22.02 23.88 12.31
CA ASP A 129 21.76 22.45 12.48
C ASP A 129 21.16 21.79 11.22
N LEU A 130 20.68 22.61 10.28
CA LEU A 130 19.94 22.15 9.12
C LEU A 130 20.75 21.23 8.20
N PRO A 131 22.03 21.49 7.86
CA PRO A 131 22.79 20.60 6.97
C PRO A 131 22.92 19.18 7.50
N ALA A 132 23.25 19.02 8.79
CA ALA A 132 23.37 17.70 9.43
C ALA A 132 22.01 16.99 9.53
N THR A 133 20.94 17.76 9.79
CA THR A 133 19.57 17.23 9.83
C THR A 133 19.13 16.73 8.46
N ILE A 134 19.42 17.49 7.40
CA ILE A 134 19.12 17.10 6.02
C ILE A 134 19.89 15.83 5.63
N GLU A 135 21.18 15.71 5.96
CA GLU A 135 21.96 14.51 5.68
C GLU A 135 21.36 13.25 6.34
N ALA A 136 20.97 13.36 7.62
CA ALA A 136 20.34 12.26 8.33
C ALA A 136 18.94 11.92 7.77
N SER A 137 18.16 12.94 7.42
CA SER A 137 16.84 12.80 6.79
C SER A 137 16.94 12.12 5.42
N GLN A 138 17.95 12.49 4.61
CA GLN A 138 18.20 11.89 3.30
C GLN A 138 18.53 10.40 3.41
N GLN A 139 19.39 10.03 4.37
CA GLN A 139 19.73 8.61 4.57
C GLN A 139 18.49 7.77 4.89
N GLN A 140 17.67 8.21 5.84
CA GLN A 140 16.42 7.52 6.20
C GLN A 140 15.43 7.47 5.02
N THR A 141 15.34 8.57 4.26
CA THR A 141 14.48 8.61 3.06
C THR A 141 14.94 7.60 2.00
N VAL A 142 16.24 7.46 1.78
CA VAL A 142 16.80 6.47 0.84
C VAL A 142 16.48 5.04 1.28
N ASP A 143 16.62 4.75 2.58
CA ASP A 143 16.32 3.43 3.13
C ASP A 143 14.81 3.10 2.97
N ALA A 144 13.93 4.07 3.28
CA ALA A 144 12.49 3.94 3.08
C ALA A 144 12.12 3.72 1.61
N VAL A 145 12.73 4.45 0.67
CA VAL A 145 12.50 4.27 -0.77
C VAL A 145 12.93 2.88 -1.23
N ALA A 146 14.09 2.39 -0.79
CA ALA A 146 14.55 1.04 -1.12
C ALA A 146 13.59 -0.05 -0.60
N ALA A 147 13.03 0.15 0.60
CA ALA A 147 12.00 -0.73 1.14
C ALA A 147 10.72 -0.70 0.28
N ILE A 148 10.23 0.50 -0.08
CA ILE A 148 9.06 0.69 -0.95
C ILE A 148 9.26 0.01 -2.31
N GLU A 149 10.43 0.15 -2.94
CA GLU A 149 10.75 -0.52 -4.21
C GLU A 149 10.70 -2.05 -4.10
N THR A 150 11.23 -2.60 -3.02
CA THR A 150 11.21 -4.04 -2.75
C THR A 150 9.79 -4.55 -2.51
N LEU A 151 9.00 -3.79 -1.74
CA LEU A 151 7.60 -4.09 -1.46
C LEU A 151 6.75 -4.03 -2.73
N SER A 152 6.98 -3.05 -3.60
CA SER A 152 6.28 -2.93 -4.89
C SER A 152 6.53 -4.13 -5.81
N GLN A 153 7.77 -4.64 -5.87
CA GLN A 153 8.08 -5.85 -6.63
C GLN A 153 7.40 -7.10 -6.03
N THR A 154 7.36 -7.16 -4.69
CA THR A 154 6.67 -8.24 -3.96
C THR A 154 5.17 -8.21 -4.23
N GLU A 155 4.56 -7.02 -4.18
CA GLU A 155 3.15 -6.79 -4.47
C GLU A 155 2.80 -7.20 -5.91
N ALA A 156 3.60 -6.77 -6.89
CA ALA A 156 3.38 -7.12 -8.28
C ALA A 156 3.41 -8.63 -8.51
N THR A 157 4.35 -9.33 -7.85
CA THR A 157 4.45 -10.80 -7.88
C THR A 157 3.19 -11.43 -7.28
N LEU A 158 2.78 -10.97 -6.09
CA LEU A 158 1.60 -11.46 -5.40
C LEU A 158 0.31 -11.24 -6.21
N ILE A 159 0.13 -10.06 -6.82
CA ILE A 159 -1.00 -9.76 -7.70
C ILE A 159 -1.01 -10.73 -8.90
N ALA A 160 0.14 -11.01 -9.50
CA ALA A 160 0.24 -11.95 -10.62
C ALA A 160 -0.18 -13.38 -10.21
N GLU A 161 0.27 -13.84 -9.03
CA GLU A 161 -0.08 -15.14 -8.48
C GLU A 161 -1.58 -15.25 -8.14
N VAL A 162 -2.16 -14.21 -7.51
CA VAL A 162 -3.59 -14.13 -7.22
C VAL A 162 -4.40 -14.17 -8.51
N ASN A 163 -4.03 -13.39 -9.52
CA ASN A 163 -4.72 -13.36 -10.82
C ASN A 163 -4.67 -14.72 -11.52
N ALA A 164 -3.50 -15.37 -11.52
CA ALA A 164 -3.34 -16.72 -12.06
C ALA A 164 -4.20 -17.73 -11.31
N TYR A 165 -4.23 -17.67 -9.96
CA TYR A 165 -5.05 -18.56 -9.15
C TYR A 165 -6.55 -18.35 -9.37
N CYS A 166 -6.98 -17.10 -9.47
CA CYS A 166 -8.38 -16.71 -9.64
C CYS A 166 -8.87 -16.85 -11.08
N GLY A 167 -7.99 -17.16 -12.04
CA GLY A 167 -8.34 -17.29 -13.45
C GLY A 167 -8.71 -15.96 -14.10
N ALA A 168 -8.25 -14.84 -13.53
CA ALA A 168 -8.33 -13.55 -14.19
C ALA A 168 -7.36 -13.59 -15.38
N THR A 169 -7.90 -13.52 -16.59
CA THR A 169 -7.07 -13.34 -17.79
C THR A 169 -6.35 -12.01 -17.64
N GLN A 170 -5.02 -12.05 -17.45
CA GLN A 170 -4.18 -10.85 -17.52
C GLN A 170 -4.47 -10.21 -18.89
N ALA A 171 -5.02 -8.98 -18.89
CA ALA A 171 -5.03 -8.19 -20.10
C ALA A 171 -3.55 -7.97 -20.47
N PRO A 172 -3.13 -8.25 -21.71
CA PRO A 172 -1.74 -8.02 -22.11
C PRO A 172 -1.39 -6.56 -21.83
N ASP A 173 -0.28 -6.35 -21.13
CA ASP A 173 0.21 -5.05 -20.67
C ASP A 173 -0.12 -3.96 -21.69
N ALA A 174 -0.97 -3.00 -21.29
CA ALA A 174 -1.10 -1.78 -22.05
C ALA A 174 0.30 -1.14 -22.11
N PRO A 175 0.81 -0.77 -23.30
CA PRO A 175 2.11 -0.15 -23.41
C PRO A 175 2.17 1.08 -22.48
N PRO A 176 3.31 1.38 -21.86
CA PRO A 176 3.45 2.55 -21.01
C PRO A 176 2.97 3.78 -21.77
N ALA A 177 2.04 4.52 -21.17
CA ALA A 177 1.57 5.78 -21.71
C ALA A 177 2.80 6.70 -21.81
N GLN A 178 3.24 6.93 -23.04
CA GLN A 178 4.26 7.93 -23.32
C GLN A 178 3.67 9.30 -22.98
N GLN A 179 4.18 9.92 -21.91
CA GLN A 179 4.11 11.36 -21.68
C GLN A 179 5.52 11.87 -21.44
#